data_AF-A0A6C0FKG8-F1
#
_entry.id   AF-A0A6C0FKG8-F1
#
_cell.length_a   1.000
_cell.length_b   1.000
_cell.length_c   1.000
_cell.angle_alpha   90.00
_cell.angle_beta   90.00
_cell.angle_gamma   90.00
#
_symmetry.space_group_name_H-M   'P 1'
#
loop_
_entity.id
_entity.type
_entity.pdbx_description
1 polymer ?
#
loop_
_entity_poly.entity_id
_entity_poly.type
_entity_poly.pdbx_seq_one_letter_code
_entity_poly.pdbx_strand_id
1 'polypeptide(L)'
;MTRRGRLSTAGPDARLSSPSRRTPDPAPVVPVVGPVRTCVGCRATGPRSALLRVVAPAAGPGVPELVVDVGRRMPGRGAWLHPDRACLELAERRRAFGRALRLPGPPGTRAVHEHLEQHEQ
;
A
#
# COMPACT_ATOMS: atom_id res chain seq x y z
N MET A 1 -58.35 -30.83 -41.40
CA MET A 1 -58.91 -30.25 -40.16
C MET A 1 -57.99 -30.76 -39.04
N THR A 2 -57.14 -30.03 -38.33
CA THR A 2 -56.98 -28.61 -38.04
C THR A 2 -55.50 -28.36 -37.70
N ARG A 3 -55.01 -27.22 -38.18
CA ARG A 3 -53.68 -26.66 -37.95
C ARG A 3 -53.36 -26.61 -36.44
N ARG A 4 -52.18 -27.09 -36.01
CA ARG A 4 -51.60 -26.70 -34.72
C ARG A 4 -50.44 -25.76 -34.99
N GLY A 5 -50.69 -24.48 -34.72
CA GLY A 5 -49.80 -23.36 -35.01
C GLY A 5 -48.54 -23.38 -34.15
N ARG A 6 -47.41 -23.08 -34.79
CA ARG A 6 -46.25 -22.48 -34.11
C ARG A 6 -46.50 -20.99 -34.08
N LEU A 7 -46.69 -20.42 -32.90
CA LEU A 7 -46.62 -18.98 -32.70
C LEU A 7 -45.18 -18.65 -32.32
N SER A 8 -44.45 -18.11 -33.28
CA SER A 8 -43.22 -17.37 -33.06
C SER A 8 -43.59 -16.00 -32.50
N THR A 9 -43.07 -15.64 -31.33
CA THR A 9 -43.05 -14.26 -30.87
C THR A 9 -41.60 -13.78 -30.83
N ALA A 10 -41.24 -13.01 -31.86
CA ALA A 10 -40.13 -12.07 -31.79
C ALA A 10 -40.54 -10.92 -30.86
N GLY A 11 -39.67 -10.56 -29.92
CA GLY A 11 -39.76 -9.37 -29.08
C GLY A 11 -38.44 -8.60 -29.14
N PRO A 12 -38.45 -7.26 -29.25
CA PRO A 12 -37.29 -6.47 -29.66
C PRO A 12 -36.44 -5.93 -28.50
N ASP A 13 -35.20 -5.58 -28.84
CA ASP A 13 -34.26 -4.67 -28.19
C ASP A 13 -34.46 -4.34 -26.71
N ALA A 14 -33.75 -5.07 -25.84
CA ALA A 14 -33.34 -4.58 -24.53
C ALA A 14 -31.81 -4.40 -24.51
N ARG A 15 -31.29 -3.49 -25.34
CA ARG A 15 -29.97 -2.88 -25.10
C ARG A 15 -30.12 -1.95 -23.89
N LEU A 16 -30.05 -2.50 -22.70
CA LEU A 16 -29.88 -1.71 -21.49
C LEU A 16 -28.52 -1.01 -21.60
N SER A 17 -28.58 0.27 -21.90
CA SER A 17 -27.47 1.20 -21.97
C SER A 17 -26.60 1.07 -20.73
N SER A 18 -25.36 0.63 -20.95
CA SER A 18 -24.30 0.64 -19.94
C SER A 18 -24.15 2.09 -19.45
N PRO A 19 -24.38 2.42 -18.17
CA PRO A 19 -24.07 3.74 -17.69
C PRO A 19 -22.54 3.82 -17.70
N SER A 20 -22.03 4.57 -18.68
CA SER A 20 -20.64 5.02 -18.75
C SER A 20 -20.25 5.51 -17.37
N ARG A 21 -19.47 4.71 -16.64
CA ARG A 21 -18.87 5.12 -15.37
C ARG A 21 -18.02 6.33 -15.73
N ARG A 22 -18.53 7.53 -15.45
CA ARG A 22 -17.74 8.76 -15.48
C ARG A 22 -16.53 8.49 -14.60
N THR A 23 -15.37 8.31 -15.21
CA THR A 23 -14.11 8.33 -14.47
C THR A 23 -14.08 9.67 -13.73
N PRO A 24 -13.95 9.68 -12.39
CA PRO A 24 -13.76 10.94 -11.68
C PRO A 24 -12.54 11.65 -12.28
N ASP A 25 -12.67 12.96 -12.48
CA ASP A 25 -11.56 13.82 -12.89
C ASP A 25 -10.39 13.59 -11.94
N PRO A 26 -9.16 13.28 -12.41
CA PRO A 26 -8.02 13.14 -11.51
C PRO A 26 -7.89 14.40 -10.66
N ALA A 27 -7.98 14.23 -9.34
CA ALA A 27 -7.79 15.32 -8.39
C ALA A 27 -6.49 16.08 -8.72
N PRO A 28 -6.46 17.41 -8.54
CA PRO A 28 -5.31 18.23 -8.91
C PRO A 28 -4.05 17.70 -8.22
N VAL A 29 -3.05 17.32 -9.02
CA VAL A 29 -1.73 16.90 -8.54
C VAL A 29 -1.02 18.10 -7.95
N VAL A 30 -1.12 18.27 -6.63
CA VAL A 30 -0.32 19.26 -5.90
C VAL A 30 1.16 18.92 -6.08
N PRO A 31 2.03 19.86 -6.48
CA PRO A 31 3.44 19.59 -6.60
C PRO A 31 4.00 19.23 -5.23
N VAL A 32 4.55 18.03 -5.11
CA VAL A 32 5.15 17.54 -3.87
C VAL A 32 6.44 18.29 -3.57
N VAL A 33 6.33 19.32 -2.73
CA VAL A 33 7.48 20.11 -2.28
C VAL A 33 8.25 19.32 -1.23
N GLY A 34 9.46 18.87 -1.59
CA GLY A 34 10.41 18.26 -0.65
C GLY A 34 11.06 16.97 -1.16
N PRO A 35 11.93 16.35 -0.33
CA PRO A 35 12.64 15.14 -0.73
C PRO A 35 11.67 13.98 -1.02
N VAL A 36 11.84 13.33 -2.17
CA VAL A 36 11.12 12.12 -2.55
C VAL A 36 11.86 10.89 -2.03
N ARG A 37 11.11 9.89 -1.56
CA ARG A 37 11.64 8.61 -1.06
C ARG A 37 10.90 7.45 -1.71
N THR A 38 11.50 6.27 -1.66
CA THR A 38 10.94 5.05 -2.25
C THR A 38 10.45 4.13 -1.13
N CYS A 39 9.21 3.69 -1.20
CA CYS A 39 8.67 2.68 -0.29
C CYS A 39 9.42 1.35 -0.49
N VAL A 40 9.91 0.76 0.60
CA VAL A 40 10.65 -0.52 0.54
C VAL A 40 9.76 -1.72 0.22
N GLY A 41 8.45 -1.62 0.51
CA GLY A 41 7.45 -2.64 0.21
C GLY A 41 7.03 -2.66 -1.25
N CYS A 42 6.29 -1.62 -1.68
CA CYS A 42 5.72 -1.54 -3.03
C CYS A 42 6.64 -0.94 -4.10
N ARG A 43 7.76 -0.31 -3.72
CA ARG A 43 8.70 0.39 -4.61
C ARG A 43 8.19 1.65 -5.31
N ALA A 44 6.95 2.06 -5.05
CA ALA A 44 6.48 3.39 -5.47
C ALA A 44 7.20 4.50 -4.70
N THR A 45 7.35 5.66 -5.35
CA THR A 45 7.93 6.87 -4.76
C THR A 45 6.85 7.76 -4.20
N GLY A 46 7.19 8.51 -3.15
CA GLY A 46 6.29 9.47 -2.53
C GLY A 46 7.08 10.57 -1.84
N PRO A 47 6.43 11.70 -1.50
CA PRO A 47 7.07 12.74 -0.71
C PRO A 47 7.44 12.15 0.65
N ARG A 48 8.56 12.63 1.22
CA ARG A 48 8.98 12.24 2.58
C ARG A 48 7.81 12.33 3.56
N SER A 49 7.02 13.39 3.52
CA SER A 49 5.87 13.61 4.42
C SER A 49 4.82 12.49 4.38
N ALA A 50 4.57 11.88 3.22
CA ALA A 50 3.57 10.81 3.06
C ALA A 50 4.11 9.40 3.37
N LEU A 51 5.40 9.28 3.71
CA LEU A 51 6.04 8.01 4.05
C LEU A 51 6.43 7.98 5.53
N LEU A 52 6.20 6.83 6.15
CA LEU A 52 6.70 6.46 7.48
C LEU A 52 8.19 6.14 7.40
N ARG A 53 8.97 6.66 8.35
CA ARG A 53 10.35 6.22 8.55
C ARG A 53 10.35 5.07 9.54
N VAL A 54 10.91 3.93 9.14
CA VAL A 54 11.11 2.77 10.00
C VAL A 54 12.60 2.62 10.25
N VAL A 55 12.99 2.42 11.51
CA VAL A 55 14.40 2.26 11.89
C VAL A 55 14.56 1.00 12.74
N ALA A 56 15.78 0.45 12.75
CA ALA A 56 16.20 -0.51 13.75
C ALA A 56 17.03 0.24 14.80
N PRO A 57 16.56 0.38 16.05
CA PRO A 57 17.37 0.90 17.14
C PRO A 57 18.65 0.08 17.32
N ALA A 58 19.67 0.65 17.96
CA ALA A 58 20.94 -0.05 18.19
C ALA A 58 20.68 -1.45 18.80
N ALA A 59 21.23 -2.48 18.15
CA ALA A 59 20.94 -3.86 18.50
C ALA A 59 21.58 -4.20 19.85
N GLY A 60 20.74 -4.56 20.83
CA GLY A 60 21.15 -5.43 21.93
C GLY A 60 21.28 -6.89 21.47
N PRO A 61 21.67 -7.82 22.34
CA PRO A 61 21.67 -9.24 22.00
C PRO A 61 20.24 -9.69 21.63
N GLY A 62 20.06 -10.23 20.41
CA GLY A 62 18.78 -10.76 19.94
C GLY A 62 18.40 -10.34 18.52
N VAL A 63 17.15 -10.62 18.15
CA VAL A 63 16.56 -10.21 16.87
C VAL A 63 16.22 -8.71 16.95
N PRO A 64 16.65 -7.89 15.98
CA PRO A 64 16.33 -6.46 15.98
C PRO A 64 14.82 -6.25 15.80
N GLU A 65 14.23 -5.40 16.64
CA GLU A 65 12.82 -4.96 16.51
C GLU A 65 12.78 -3.61 15.81
N LEU A 66 11.92 -3.48 14.79
CA LEU A 66 11.72 -2.23 14.09
C LEU A 66 10.78 -1.29 14.85
N VAL A 67 11.07 0.00 14.79
CA VAL A 67 10.21 1.06 15.34
C VAL A 67 9.90 2.12 14.29
N VAL A 68 8.74 2.76 14.42
CA VAL A 68 8.35 3.90 13.58
C VAL A 68 8.93 5.18 14.17
N ASP A 69 9.79 5.85 13.40
CA ASP A 69 10.38 7.14 13.74
C ASP A 69 9.49 8.28 13.23
N VAL A 70 8.43 8.57 13.99
CA VAL A 70 7.44 9.61 13.68
C VAL A 70 8.10 10.98 13.51
N GLY A 71 9.05 11.31 14.39
CA GLY A 71 9.80 12.57 14.34
C GLY A 71 10.85 12.64 13.24
N ARG A 72 11.20 11.49 12.64
CA ARG A 72 12.24 11.33 11.60
C ARG A 72 13.62 11.80 12.07
N ARG A 73 13.92 11.59 13.36
CA ARG A 73 15.13 12.07 14.05
C ARG A 73 15.98 10.96 14.63
N MET A 74 15.50 9.71 14.64
CA MET A 74 16.26 8.61 15.23
C MET A 74 17.57 8.35 14.47
N PRO A 75 18.68 8.08 15.18
CA PRO A 75 19.96 7.83 14.56
C PRO A 75 19.96 6.53 13.75
N GLY A 76 20.92 6.39 12.84
CA GLY A 76 21.10 5.18 12.05
C GLY A 76 20.34 5.15 10.71
N ARG A 77 20.34 3.98 10.08
CA ARG A 77 19.71 3.77 8.77
C ARG A 77 18.19 3.71 8.95
N GLY A 78 17.46 4.35 8.05
CA GLY A 78 16.01 4.28 7.99
C GLY A 78 15.51 3.73 6.67
N ALA A 79 14.45 2.94 6.74
CA ALA A 79 13.66 2.50 5.61
C ALA A 79 12.40 3.38 5.51
N TRP A 80 11.89 3.56 4.30
CA TRP A 80 10.67 4.32 4.04
C TRP A 80 9.55 3.37 3.66
N LEU A 81 8.38 3.55 4.25
CA LEU A 81 7.21 2.71 4.03
C LEU A 81 5.97 3.60 3.86
N HIS A 82 5.04 3.25 2.97
CA HIS A 82 3.72 3.90 3.01
C HIS A 82 2.98 3.50 4.29
N PRO A 83 2.12 4.37 4.85
CA PRO A 83 1.25 4.04 5.98
C PRO A 83 0.11 3.10 5.52
N ASP A 84 0.48 1.90 5.07
CA ASP A 84 -0.41 0.93 4.44
C ASP A 84 0.05 -0.49 4.79
N ARG A 85 -0.88 -1.33 5.24
CA ARG A 85 -0.60 -2.71 5.68
C ARG A 85 -0.10 -3.59 4.55
N ALA A 86 -0.61 -3.45 3.32
CA ALA A 86 -0.12 -4.20 2.17
C ALA A 86 1.34 -3.85 1.84
N CYS A 87 1.76 -2.59 2.07
CA CYS A 87 3.17 -2.21 1.96
C CYS A 87 4.04 -2.89 3.03
N LEU A 88 3.56 -3.01 4.26
CA LEU A 88 4.27 -3.71 5.34
C LEU A 88 4.45 -5.19 5.01
N GLU A 89 3.36 -5.88 4.64
CA GLU A 89 3.40 -7.29 4.27
C GLU A 89 4.33 -7.54 3.06
N LEU A 90 4.30 -6.66 2.05
CA LEU A 90 5.22 -6.74 0.91
C LEU A 90 6.68 -6.61 1.37
N ALA A 91 6.96 -5.71 2.31
CA ALA A 91 8.30 -5.51 2.83
C ALA A 91 8.79 -6.73 3.63
N GLU A 92 7.93 -7.37 4.41
CA GLU A 92 8.22 -8.60 5.15
C GLU A 92 8.51 -9.77 4.21
N ARG A 93 7.59 -10.07 3.29
CA ARG A 93 7.71 -11.19 2.33
C ARG A 93 8.99 -11.08 1.50
N ARG A 94 9.38 -9.86 1.13
CA ARG A 94 10.57 -9.58 0.31
C ARG A 94 11.85 -9.43 1.13
N ARG A 95 11.77 -9.51 2.47
CA ARG A 95 12.89 -9.23 3.40
C ARG A 95 13.52 -7.86 3.14
N ALA A 96 12.68 -6.88 2.81
CA ALA A 96 13.11 -5.56 2.37
C ALA A 96 13.76 -4.75 3.50
N PHE A 97 13.27 -4.87 4.73
CA PHE A 97 13.83 -4.16 5.89
C PHE A 97 15.25 -4.61 6.21
N GLY A 98 15.51 -5.92 6.22
CA GLY A 98 16.86 -6.44 6.45
C GLY A 98 17.87 -5.87 5.46
N ARG A 99 17.49 -5.79 4.17
CA ARG A 99 18.32 -5.18 3.11
C ARG A 99 18.48 -3.67 3.28
N ALA A 100 17.39 -2.95 3.53
CA ALA A 100 17.40 -1.48 3.62
C ALA A 100 18.15 -0.97 4.86
N LEU A 101 18.01 -1.68 5.98
CA LEU A 101 18.59 -1.34 7.28
C LEU A 101 19.95 -2.02 7.52
N ARG A 102 20.36 -2.94 6.63
CA ARG A 102 21.59 -3.74 6.72
C ARG A 102 21.65 -4.60 7.98
N LEU A 103 20.55 -5.31 8.24
CA LEU A 103 20.43 -6.23 9.36
C LEU A 103 20.87 -7.64 8.94
N PRO A 104 21.43 -8.45 9.87
CA PRO A 104 21.90 -9.81 9.58
C PRO A 104 20.77 -10.79 9.30
N GLY A 105 19.52 -10.47 9.65
CA GLY A 105 18.36 -11.33 9.44
C GLY A 105 17.05 -10.54 9.37
N PRO A 106 15.90 -11.24 9.21
CA PRO A 106 14.59 -10.62 9.28
C PRO A 106 14.37 -9.98 10.66
N PRO A 107 14.08 -8.67 10.75
CA PRO A 107 13.74 -8.04 12.01
C PRO A 107 12.30 -8.36 12.41
N GLY A 108 11.98 -8.18 13.69
CA GLY A 108 10.60 -8.13 14.15
C GLY A 108 9.93 -6.81 13.74
N THR A 109 8.65 -6.87 13.42
CA THR A 109 7.87 -5.76 12.83
C THR A 109 6.63 -5.40 13.65
N ARG A 110 6.49 -5.94 14.86
CA ARG A 110 5.27 -5.84 15.67
C ARG A 110 4.90 -4.39 15.93
N ALA A 111 5.87 -3.57 16.34
CA ALA A 111 5.61 -2.16 16.61
C ALA A 111 5.22 -1.36 15.36
N VAL A 112 5.58 -1.83 14.16
CA VAL A 112 5.15 -1.21 12.90
C VAL A 112 3.70 -1.58 12.57
N HIS A 113 3.30 -2.83 12.80
CA HIS A 113 1.88 -3.26 12.67
C HIS A 113 0.99 -2.46 13.62
N GLU A 114 1.34 -2.40 14.90
CA GLU A 114 0.58 -1.66 15.92
C GLU A 114 0.43 -0.18 15.55
N HIS A 115 1.49 0.45 15.02
CA HIS A 115 1.42 1.82 14.56
C HIS A 115 0.47 2.00 13.38
N LEU A 116 0.48 1.11 12.39
CA LEU A 116 -0.44 1.19 11.26
C LEU A 116 -1.89 1.06 11.70
N GLU A 117 -2.20 0.13 12.60
CA GLU A 117 -3.56 -0.09 13.12
C GLU A 117 -4.09 1.12 13.92
N GLN A 118 -3.21 1.85 14.60
CA GLN A 118 -3.56 3.08 15.34
C GLN A 118 -3.82 4.27 14.42
N HIS A 119 -3.24 4.28 13.21
CA HIS A 119 -3.34 5.39 12.26
C HIS A 119 -4.33 5.12 11.11
N GLU A 120 -4.99 3.97 11.09
CA GLU A 120 -6.13 3.64 10.23
C GLU A 120 -7.49 4.17 10.77
N GLN A 121 -7.49 4.85 11.93
CA GLN A 121 -8.67 5.36 12.64
C GLN A 121 -8.87 6.87 12.50
#